data_AF-A0AAW4V6P7-F1
#
_entry.id   AF-A0AAW4V6P7-F1
#
_cell.length_a   1.000
_cell.length_b   1.000
_cell.length_c   1.000
_cell.angle_alpha   90.00
_cell.angle_beta   90.00
_cell.angle_gamma   90.00
#
_symmetry.space_group_name_H-M   'P 1'
#
loop_
_entity.id
_entity.type
_entity.pdbx_description
1 polymer ?
#
loop_
_entity_poly.entity_id
_entity_poly.type
_entity_poly.pdbx_seq_one_letter_code
_entity_poly.pdbx_strand_id
1 'polypeptide(L)'
;MNKKAVYMNFPITVLKGAFKDIRGTIEKIMYYAIYKHSLMYDFGDEAKNMKASADFYRVGLSDIETSIRYGREIYESIKKDTPSVSIDIEMLCSYYNTPKTEAEIACFCAFCAIKSILGNKAYTKTNKSLISARMFGMAGSALANTQEQDYSTEQLMKKYSKRYHMDNILLELQTNYGLKLYSSHSRGFYLSFSKTIDDLTVISTESKLS
;
A
#
# COMPACT_ATOMS: atom_id res chain seq x y z
N MET A 1 -24.03 -4.10 -15.61
CA MET A 1 -23.07 -2.98 -15.83
C MET A 1 -21.80 -3.32 -15.06
N ASN A 2 -20.68 -3.54 -15.75
CA ASN A 2 -19.38 -3.62 -15.08
C ASN A 2 -19.09 -2.25 -14.45
N LYS A 3 -19.16 -2.14 -13.12
CA LYS A 3 -18.78 -0.91 -12.43
C LYS A 3 -17.29 -0.69 -12.70
N LYS A 4 -16.94 0.49 -13.22
CA LYS A 4 -15.54 0.90 -13.37
C LYS A 4 -14.88 0.84 -11.99
N ALA A 5 -13.74 0.15 -11.89
CA ALA A 5 -12.96 0.07 -10.66
C ALA A 5 -12.51 1.48 -10.22
N VAL A 6 -12.64 1.77 -8.93
CA VAL A 6 -12.25 3.04 -8.32
C VAL A 6 -11.11 2.77 -7.37
N TYR A 7 -10.05 3.58 -7.46
CA TYR A 7 -8.84 3.37 -6.68
C TYR A 7 -8.58 4.53 -5.74
N MET A 8 -8.19 4.23 -4.50
CA MET A 8 -7.74 5.21 -3.52
C MET A 8 -6.21 5.29 -3.52
N ASN A 9 -5.67 6.50 -3.59
CA ASN A 9 -4.24 6.76 -3.46
C ASN A 9 -3.90 7.20 -2.03
N PHE A 10 -2.92 6.56 -1.40
CA PHE A 10 -2.46 6.90 -0.06
C PHE A 10 -0.94 6.67 0.13
N PRO A 11 -0.28 7.41 1.03
CA PRO A 11 1.12 7.21 1.39
C PRO A 11 1.34 5.88 2.11
N ILE A 12 2.46 5.21 1.81
CA ILE A 12 2.78 3.91 2.42
C ILE A 12 2.86 4.00 3.95
N THR A 13 3.20 5.17 4.50
CA THR A 13 3.31 5.42 5.94
C THR A 13 1.99 5.28 6.69
N VAL A 14 0.84 5.36 6.00
CA VAL A 14 -0.48 5.13 6.62
C VAL A 14 -0.64 3.67 7.07
N LEU A 15 0.15 2.73 6.53
CA LEU A 15 0.15 1.33 6.97
C LEU A 15 0.76 1.11 8.36
N LYS A 16 1.35 2.13 8.98
CA LYS A 16 1.85 2.01 10.36
C LYS A 16 0.70 1.62 11.30
N GLY A 17 0.87 0.49 11.99
CA GLY A 17 -0.14 -0.08 12.89
C GLY A 17 -1.12 -1.07 12.24
N ALA A 18 -1.00 -1.36 10.94
CA ALA A 18 -1.93 -2.27 10.23
C ALA A 18 -2.04 -3.67 10.86
N PHE A 19 -0.94 -4.20 11.40
CA PHE A 19 -0.92 -5.51 12.06
C PHE A 19 -1.62 -5.52 13.42
N LYS A 20 -1.79 -4.34 14.04
CA LYS A 20 -2.48 -4.19 15.31
C LYS A 20 -3.96 -3.91 15.10
N ASP A 21 -4.27 -3.04 14.14
CA ASP A 21 -5.63 -2.63 13.82
C ASP A 21 -5.77 -2.36 12.32
N ILE A 22 -5.99 -3.43 11.57
CA ILE A 22 -6.18 -3.33 10.11
C ILE A 22 -7.42 -2.51 9.78
N ARG A 23 -8.51 -2.66 10.54
CA ARG A 23 -9.76 -1.94 10.28
C ARG A 23 -9.57 -0.43 10.43
N GLY A 24 -8.97 0.00 11.53
CA GLY A 24 -8.62 1.41 11.75
C GLY A 24 -7.58 1.92 10.75
N THR A 25 -6.65 1.08 10.29
CA THR A 25 -5.75 1.46 9.18
C THR A 25 -6.51 1.70 7.87
N ILE A 26 -7.45 0.82 7.50
CA ILE A 26 -8.27 1.05 6.28
C ILE A 26 -9.11 2.32 6.43
N GLU A 27 -9.67 2.58 7.61
CA GLU A 27 -10.42 3.81 7.88
C GLU A 27 -9.55 5.07 7.68
N LYS A 28 -8.32 5.07 8.21
CA LYS A 28 -7.35 6.15 7.97
C LYS A 28 -7.02 6.34 6.49
N ILE A 29 -6.87 5.24 5.74
CA ILE A 29 -6.67 5.29 4.28
C ILE A 29 -7.85 5.99 3.61
N MET A 30 -9.08 5.62 3.96
CA MET A 30 -10.29 6.21 3.40
C MET A 30 -10.39 7.70 3.72
N TYR A 31 -10.21 8.11 4.99
CA TYR A 31 -10.25 9.53 5.37
C TYR A 31 -9.19 10.36 4.64
N TYR A 32 -7.95 9.87 4.57
CA TYR A 32 -6.89 10.54 3.81
C TYR A 32 -7.25 10.69 2.33
N ALA A 33 -7.67 9.60 1.68
CA ALA A 33 -7.92 9.59 0.24
C ALA A 33 -9.11 10.47 -0.15
N ILE A 34 -10.19 10.44 0.64
CA ILE A 34 -11.38 11.26 0.43
C ILE A 34 -11.04 12.73 0.64
N TYR A 35 -10.33 13.09 1.72
CA TYR A 35 -9.92 14.46 1.97
C TYR A 35 -8.96 14.98 0.88
N LYS A 36 -7.91 14.23 0.53
CA LYS A 36 -6.98 14.63 -0.54
C LYS A 36 -7.70 14.90 -1.86
N HIS A 37 -8.67 14.06 -2.21
CA HIS A 37 -9.45 14.22 -3.43
C HIS A 37 -10.46 15.38 -3.33
N SER A 38 -10.96 15.69 -2.13
CA SER A 38 -11.87 16.84 -1.94
C SER A 38 -11.20 18.17 -2.29
N LEU A 39 -9.87 18.27 -2.11
CA LEU A 39 -9.06 19.43 -2.49
C LEU A 39 -9.04 19.71 -4.00
N MET A 40 -9.54 18.80 -4.85
CA MET A 40 -9.67 19.02 -6.29
C MET A 40 -10.95 19.79 -6.66
N TYR A 41 -11.87 19.98 -5.71
CA TYR A 41 -13.11 20.73 -5.90
C TYR A 41 -13.00 22.13 -5.31
N ASP A 42 -13.73 23.08 -5.90
CA ASP A 42 -13.83 24.46 -5.42
C ASP A 42 -15.29 24.92 -5.39
N PHE A 43 -16.11 24.25 -4.58
CA PHE A 43 -17.52 24.64 -4.40
C PHE A 43 -17.71 25.78 -3.39
N GLY A 44 -16.62 26.39 -2.90
CA GLY A 44 -16.63 27.41 -1.85
C GLY A 44 -17.09 26.91 -0.46
N ASP A 45 -17.23 25.59 -0.29
CA ASP A 45 -17.68 24.95 0.94
C ASP A 45 -17.00 23.58 1.07
N GLU A 46 -16.16 23.42 2.10
CA GLU A 46 -15.37 22.21 2.31
C GLU A 46 -16.23 20.98 2.58
N ALA A 47 -17.38 21.13 3.24
CA ALA A 47 -18.32 20.04 3.46
C ALA A 47 -18.91 19.55 2.13
N LYS A 48 -19.22 20.45 1.19
CA LYS A 48 -19.66 20.06 -0.16
C LYS A 48 -18.56 19.35 -0.93
N ASN A 49 -17.32 19.85 -0.87
CA ASN A 49 -16.17 19.22 -1.50
C ASN A 49 -15.94 17.80 -0.96
N MET A 50 -16.00 17.64 0.36
CA MET A 50 -15.82 16.36 1.04
C MET A 50 -16.93 15.36 0.65
N LYS A 51 -18.19 15.81 0.63
CA LYS A 51 -19.33 14.99 0.23
C LYS A 51 -19.22 14.52 -1.22
N ALA A 52 -18.90 15.41 -2.16
CA ALA A 52 -18.70 15.05 -3.56
C ALA A 52 -17.56 14.02 -3.74
N SER A 53 -16.48 14.16 -2.97
CA SER A 53 -15.38 13.20 -2.94
C SER A 53 -15.81 11.84 -2.38
N ALA A 54 -16.58 11.83 -1.29
CA ALA A 54 -17.11 10.60 -0.70
C ALA A 54 -18.07 9.87 -1.66
N ASP A 55 -18.93 10.61 -2.36
CA ASP A 55 -19.83 10.08 -3.38
C ASP A 55 -19.08 9.47 -4.57
N PHE A 56 -17.98 10.09 -5.02
CA PHE A 56 -17.09 9.54 -6.04
C PHE A 56 -16.53 8.17 -5.63
N TYR A 57 -16.06 8.07 -4.38
CA TYR A 57 -15.59 6.81 -3.81
C TYR A 57 -16.71 5.87 -3.37
N ARG A 58 -17.98 6.30 -3.34
CA ARG A 58 -19.12 5.52 -2.84
C ARG A 58 -18.95 5.09 -1.37
N VAL A 59 -18.37 5.96 -0.56
CA VAL A 59 -18.18 5.75 0.89
C VAL A 59 -19.15 6.66 1.64
N GLY A 60 -19.87 6.11 2.61
CA GLY A 60 -20.70 6.91 3.51
C GLY A 60 -19.85 7.60 4.57
N LEU A 61 -20.07 8.89 4.79
CA LEU A 61 -19.49 9.63 5.91
C LEU A 61 -20.55 9.79 7.01
N SER A 62 -20.27 9.25 8.20
CA SER A 62 -21.21 9.30 9.33
C SER A 62 -21.35 10.72 9.91
N ASP A 63 -20.21 11.42 10.05
CA ASP A 63 -20.13 12.80 10.52
C ASP A 63 -19.13 13.56 9.65
N ILE A 64 -19.60 14.55 8.90
CA ILE A 64 -18.79 15.20 7.86
C ILE A 64 -17.67 16.05 8.44
N GLU A 65 -17.93 16.78 9.52
CA GLU A 65 -16.94 17.64 10.17
C GLU A 65 -15.81 16.83 10.79
N THR A 66 -16.14 15.73 11.47
CA THR A 66 -15.17 14.79 12.02
C THR A 66 -14.37 14.11 10.92
N SER A 67 -15.01 13.76 9.80
CA SER A 67 -14.32 13.18 8.64
C SER A 67 -13.33 14.16 8.00
N ILE A 68 -13.70 15.43 7.88
CA ILE A 68 -12.83 16.51 7.40
C ILE A 68 -11.64 16.68 8.35
N ARG A 69 -11.91 16.81 9.66
CA ARG A 69 -10.87 16.99 10.68
C ARG A 69 -9.85 15.86 10.62
N TYR A 70 -10.28 14.60 10.69
CA TYR A 70 -9.36 13.46 10.66
C TYR A 70 -8.63 13.32 9.32
N GLY A 71 -9.33 13.51 8.20
CA GLY A 71 -8.70 13.47 6.88
C GLY A 71 -7.61 14.52 6.71
N ARG A 72 -7.87 15.74 7.19
CA ARG A 72 -6.90 16.86 7.23
C ARG A 72 -5.71 16.55 8.11
N GLU A 73 -5.93 16.13 9.35
CA GLU A 73 -4.87 15.81 10.30
C GLU A 73 -3.91 14.76 9.72
N ILE A 74 -4.45 13.70 9.11
CA ILE A 74 -3.64 12.69 8.43
C ILE A 74 -2.91 13.35 7.25
N TYR A 75 -3.61 14.06 6.37
CA TYR A 75 -3.02 14.68 5.17
C TYR A 75 -1.84 15.60 5.49
N GLU A 76 -1.99 16.48 6.48
CA GLU A 76 -0.97 17.45 6.90
C GLU A 76 0.22 16.78 7.60
N SER A 77 0.02 15.62 8.25
CA SER A 77 1.11 14.87 8.89
C SER A 77 2.06 14.18 7.89
N ILE A 78 1.65 14.03 6.62
CA ILE A 78 2.41 13.30 5.62
C ILE A 78 3.54 14.17 5.05
N LYS A 79 4.77 13.70 5.21
CA LYS A 79 5.94 14.35 4.59
C LYS A 79 5.83 14.31 3.07
N LYS A 80 6.22 15.41 2.44
CA LYS A 80 6.37 15.51 0.98
C LYS A 80 7.26 14.36 0.48
N ASP A 81 6.96 13.88 -0.73
CA ASP A 81 7.68 12.79 -1.42
C ASP A 81 7.62 11.41 -0.75
N THR A 82 6.73 11.23 0.24
CA THR A 82 6.44 9.90 0.77
C THR A 82 5.88 9.00 -0.34
N PRO A 83 6.45 7.80 -0.57
CA PRO A 83 5.95 6.87 -1.59
C PRO A 83 4.47 6.58 -1.40
N SER A 84 3.69 6.69 -2.47
CA SER A 84 2.26 6.41 -2.45
C SER A 84 1.95 5.10 -3.14
N VAL A 85 0.78 4.56 -2.82
CA VAL A 85 0.20 3.37 -3.42
C VAL A 85 -1.24 3.67 -3.85
N SER A 86 -1.71 2.95 -4.85
CA SER A 86 -3.10 3.01 -5.32
C SER A 86 -3.73 1.63 -5.21
N ILE A 87 -4.82 1.51 -4.45
CA ILE A 87 -5.52 0.24 -4.16
C ILE A 87 -7.00 0.36 -4.54
N ASP A 88 -7.54 -0.72 -5.07
CA ASP A 88 -8.97 -0.82 -5.40
C ASP A 88 -9.80 -0.68 -4.13
N ILE A 89 -10.82 0.16 -4.19
CA ILE A 89 -11.70 0.39 -3.06
C ILE A 89 -12.41 -0.90 -2.60
N GLU A 90 -12.75 -1.81 -3.51
CA GLU A 90 -13.42 -3.07 -3.13
C GLU A 90 -12.48 -3.94 -2.28
N MET A 91 -11.19 -3.94 -2.60
CA MET A 91 -10.16 -4.59 -1.77
C MET A 91 -10.08 -3.93 -0.40
N LEU A 92 -10.02 -2.59 -0.32
CA LEU A 92 -10.00 -1.89 0.97
C LEU A 92 -11.23 -2.23 1.82
N CYS A 93 -12.43 -2.16 1.23
CA CYS A 93 -13.68 -2.52 1.89
C CYS A 93 -13.68 -3.96 2.42
N SER A 94 -13.06 -4.92 1.71
CA SER A 94 -12.96 -6.30 2.20
C SER A 94 -12.11 -6.41 3.48
N TYR A 95 -11.05 -5.61 3.61
CA TYR A 95 -10.19 -5.55 4.80
C TYR A 95 -10.81 -4.72 5.95
N TYR A 96 -11.75 -3.82 5.64
CA TYR A 96 -12.51 -3.08 6.65
C TYR A 96 -13.66 -3.91 7.25
N ASN A 97 -14.40 -4.62 6.41
CA ASN A 97 -15.66 -5.27 6.78
C ASN A 97 -15.51 -6.69 7.36
N THR A 98 -14.39 -7.36 7.09
CA THR A 98 -14.17 -8.75 7.52
C THR A 98 -12.92 -8.86 8.39
N PRO A 99 -12.95 -9.63 9.50
CA PRO A 99 -11.74 -9.94 10.25
C PRO A 99 -10.69 -10.59 9.35
N LYS A 100 -9.43 -10.20 9.53
CA LYS A 100 -8.29 -10.72 8.76
C LYS A 100 -7.29 -11.38 9.67
N THR A 101 -6.74 -12.49 9.20
CA THR A 101 -5.60 -13.16 9.82
C THR A 101 -4.33 -12.32 9.64
N GLU A 102 -3.33 -12.56 10.49
CA GLU A 102 -2.02 -11.92 10.37
C GLU A 102 -1.39 -12.14 8.98
N ALA A 103 -1.58 -13.34 8.40
CA ALA A 103 -1.06 -13.68 7.08
C ALA A 103 -1.75 -12.89 5.95
N GLU A 104 -3.07 -12.72 6.02
CA GLU A 104 -3.81 -11.86 5.07
C GLU A 104 -3.38 -10.39 5.20
N ILE A 105 -3.24 -9.88 6.43
CA ILE A 105 -2.74 -8.52 6.66
C ILE A 105 -1.34 -8.35 6.08
N ALA A 106 -0.45 -9.32 6.30
CA ALA A 106 0.90 -9.28 5.73
C ALA A 106 0.87 -9.30 4.19
N CYS A 107 0.01 -10.11 3.59
CA CYS A 107 -0.17 -10.17 2.14
C CYS A 107 -0.63 -8.82 1.58
N PHE A 108 -1.64 -8.20 2.19
CA PHE A 108 -2.12 -6.87 1.82
C PHE A 108 -1.04 -5.79 1.97
N CYS A 109 -0.34 -5.76 3.10
CA CYS A 109 0.74 -4.81 3.32
C CYS A 109 1.88 -5.01 2.32
N ALA A 110 2.19 -6.25 1.93
CA ALA A 110 3.21 -6.55 0.93
C ALA A 110 2.78 -6.17 -0.48
N PHE A 111 1.51 -6.39 -0.82
CA PHE A 111 0.92 -5.92 -2.06
C PHE A 111 1.03 -4.39 -2.16
N CYS A 112 0.67 -3.67 -1.09
CA CYS A 112 0.80 -2.23 -1.01
C CYS A 112 2.26 -1.78 -1.14
N ALA A 113 3.17 -2.45 -0.42
CA ALA A 113 4.61 -2.19 -0.47
C ALA A 113 5.14 -2.32 -1.91
N ILE A 114 4.85 -3.42 -2.60
CA ILE A 114 5.32 -3.65 -3.98
C ILE A 114 4.75 -2.60 -4.93
N LYS A 115 3.44 -2.31 -4.86
CA LYS A 115 2.84 -1.27 -5.71
C LYS A 115 3.46 0.11 -5.45
N SER A 116 3.80 0.45 -4.21
CA SER A 116 4.50 1.71 -3.91
C SER A 116 5.94 1.76 -4.44
N ILE A 117 6.62 0.61 -4.58
CA ILE A 117 7.98 0.54 -5.15
C ILE A 117 7.90 0.65 -6.67
N LEU A 118 6.90 -0.01 -7.27
CA LEU A 118 6.65 0.00 -8.70
C LEU A 118 6.20 1.39 -9.19
N GLY A 119 5.29 2.05 -8.46
CA GLY A 119 4.68 3.30 -8.88
C GLY A 119 3.99 3.15 -10.24
N ASN A 120 4.26 4.08 -11.16
CA ASN A 120 3.73 4.06 -12.53
C ASN A 120 4.61 3.26 -13.52
N LYS A 121 5.68 2.62 -13.05
CA LYS A 121 6.60 1.87 -13.92
C LYS A 121 5.97 0.54 -14.31
N ALA A 122 6.27 0.06 -15.52
CA ALA A 122 5.86 -1.28 -15.96
C ALA A 122 6.56 -2.40 -15.17
N TYR A 123 7.77 -2.15 -14.66
CA TYR A 123 8.52 -3.07 -13.80
C TYR A 123 9.46 -2.31 -12.88
N THR A 124 9.98 -2.99 -11.86
CA THR A 124 11.04 -2.46 -11.01
C THR A 124 11.95 -3.56 -10.51
N LYS A 125 13.25 -3.27 -10.35
CA LYS A 125 14.17 -4.09 -9.56
C LYS A 125 14.03 -3.71 -8.09
N THR A 126 13.95 -4.68 -7.19
CA THR A 126 13.86 -4.45 -5.75
C THR A 126 14.48 -5.60 -4.94
N ASN A 127 14.33 -5.58 -3.62
CA ASN A 127 14.74 -6.63 -2.72
C ASN A 127 13.73 -6.81 -1.57
N LYS A 128 13.85 -7.94 -0.86
CA LYS A 128 12.96 -8.30 0.26
C LYS A 128 13.02 -7.32 1.43
N SER A 129 14.17 -6.69 1.66
CA SER A 129 14.34 -5.72 2.77
C SER A 129 13.50 -4.47 2.54
N LEU A 130 13.50 -3.92 1.32
CA LEU A 130 12.67 -2.76 0.99
C LEU A 130 11.17 -3.09 1.03
N ILE A 131 10.78 -4.28 0.55
CA ILE A 131 9.39 -4.75 0.64
C ILE A 131 8.97 -4.85 2.11
N SER A 132 9.75 -5.55 2.93
CA SER A 132 9.49 -5.71 4.36
C SER A 132 9.39 -4.35 5.07
N ALA A 133 10.31 -3.42 4.86
CA ALA A 133 10.23 -2.09 5.46
C ALA A 133 8.93 -1.36 5.11
N ARG A 134 8.51 -1.41 3.84
CA ARG A 134 7.28 -0.78 3.36
C ARG A 134 6.01 -1.50 3.83
N MET A 135 6.04 -2.80 4.10
CA MET A 135 4.93 -3.52 4.73
C MET A 135 4.58 -2.94 6.10
N PHE A 136 5.57 -2.41 6.82
CA PHE A 136 5.38 -1.78 8.13
C PHE A 136 5.25 -0.25 8.06
N GLY A 137 4.99 0.29 6.86
CA GLY A 137 4.75 1.72 6.66
C GLY A 137 6.01 2.60 6.76
N MET A 138 7.18 2.07 6.40
CA MET A 138 8.41 2.85 6.29
C MET A 138 8.61 3.32 4.85
N ALA A 139 9.04 4.57 4.65
CA ALA A 139 9.25 5.13 3.31
C ALA A 139 10.50 4.54 2.59
N GLY A 140 11.55 4.24 3.36
CA GLY A 140 12.83 3.70 2.87
C GLY A 140 13.15 2.31 3.44
N SER A 141 14.30 1.76 3.03
CA SER A 141 14.78 0.43 3.46
C SER A 141 15.37 0.43 4.87
N ALA A 142 15.64 1.59 5.46
CA ALA A 142 16.00 1.66 6.85
C ALA A 142 14.77 1.30 7.67
N LEU A 143 14.87 0.22 8.43
CA LEU A 143 14.08 0.08 9.65
C LEU A 143 14.50 1.28 10.50
N ALA A 144 13.76 2.38 10.40
CA ALA A 144 14.02 3.50 11.26
C ALA A 144 13.98 2.93 12.68
N ASN A 145 15.03 3.18 13.46
CA ASN A 145 15.06 2.94 14.89
C ASN A 145 14.02 3.85 15.54
N THR A 146 12.74 3.59 15.27
CA THR A 146 11.63 4.31 15.88
C THR A 146 11.53 3.71 17.26
N GLN A 147 12.00 4.46 18.25
CA GLN A 147 11.84 4.19 19.68
C GLN A 147 10.36 4.06 20.11
N GLU A 148 9.42 4.16 19.17
CA GLU A 148 7.97 4.07 19.34
C GLU A 148 7.36 2.74 18.87
N GLN A 149 8.15 1.76 18.41
CA GLN A 149 7.59 0.48 17.98
C GLN A 149 7.27 -0.41 19.18
N ASP A 150 6.01 -0.87 19.25
CA ASP A 150 5.62 -1.85 20.26
C ASP A 150 6.27 -3.21 20.01
N TYR A 151 6.42 -3.98 21.09
CA TYR A 151 7.11 -5.27 21.09
C TYR A 151 6.51 -6.27 20.07
N SER A 152 5.19 -6.24 19.88
CA SER A 152 4.50 -7.10 18.91
C SER A 152 4.91 -6.77 17.47
N THR A 153 4.98 -5.47 17.14
CA THR A 153 5.43 -5.00 15.83
C THR A 153 6.88 -5.43 15.55
N GLU A 154 7.76 -5.33 16.54
CA GLU A 154 9.16 -5.76 16.39
C GLU A 154 9.26 -7.28 16.11
N GLN A 155 8.45 -8.10 16.81
CA GLN A 155 8.39 -9.54 16.56
C GLN A 155 7.91 -9.87 15.15
N LEU A 156 6.88 -9.17 14.65
CA LEU A 156 6.37 -9.35 13.30
C LEU A 156 7.39 -8.90 12.24
N MET A 157 8.11 -7.82 12.49
CA MET A 157 9.21 -7.39 11.62
C MET A 157 10.32 -8.45 11.56
N LYS A 158 10.70 -9.03 12.70
CA LYS A 158 11.64 -10.16 12.78
C LYS A 158 11.09 -11.40 12.07
N LYS A 159 9.79 -11.65 12.13
CA LYS A 159 9.13 -12.77 11.45
C LYS A 159 9.19 -12.60 9.93
N TYR A 160 8.70 -11.47 9.42
CA TYR A 160 8.61 -11.21 7.98
C TYR A 160 9.92 -10.76 7.33
N SER A 161 10.98 -10.53 8.10
CA SER A 161 12.34 -10.43 7.56
C SER A 161 12.94 -11.80 7.21
N LYS A 162 12.41 -12.91 7.77
CA LYS A 162 12.88 -14.26 7.45
C LYS A 162 12.51 -14.64 6.03
N ARG A 163 13.45 -15.31 5.36
CA ARG A 163 13.35 -15.70 3.96
C ARG A 163 12.06 -16.45 3.62
N TYR A 164 11.74 -17.50 4.39
CA TYR A 164 10.58 -18.37 4.11
C TYR A 164 9.24 -17.64 4.25
N HIS A 165 9.10 -16.74 5.23
CA HIS A 165 7.87 -15.96 5.38
C HIS A 165 7.66 -15.00 4.22
N MET A 166 8.72 -14.31 3.79
CA MET A 166 8.65 -13.44 2.63
C MET A 166 8.42 -14.22 1.33
N ASP A 167 9.03 -15.39 1.17
CA ASP A 167 8.81 -16.25 -0.01
C ASP A 167 7.36 -16.73 -0.09
N ASN A 168 6.75 -17.11 1.03
CA ASN A 168 5.33 -17.49 1.07
C ASN A 168 4.41 -16.32 0.69
N ILE A 169 4.69 -15.10 1.17
CA ILE A 169 3.94 -13.91 0.76
C ILE A 169 4.10 -13.64 -0.74
N LEU A 170 5.33 -13.72 -1.28
CA LEU A 170 5.56 -13.48 -2.69
C LEU A 170 4.91 -14.55 -3.57
N LEU A 171 4.86 -15.80 -3.11
CA LEU A 171 4.12 -16.88 -3.79
C LEU A 171 2.62 -16.60 -3.81
N GLU A 172 2.05 -16.18 -2.69
CA GLU A 172 0.65 -15.79 -2.58
C GLU A 172 0.31 -14.64 -3.55
N LEU A 173 1.15 -13.61 -3.61
CA LEU A 173 0.97 -12.49 -4.53
C LEU A 173 1.10 -12.91 -6.00
N GLN A 174 1.97 -13.85 -6.32
CA GLN A 174 2.09 -14.40 -7.68
C GLN A 174 0.84 -15.20 -8.06
N THR A 175 0.32 -16.00 -7.13
CA THR A 175 -0.79 -16.92 -7.36
C THR A 175 -2.13 -16.18 -7.46
N ASN A 176 -2.37 -15.23 -6.56
CA ASN A 176 -3.70 -14.65 -6.36
C ASN A 176 -3.81 -13.16 -6.69
N TYR A 177 -2.69 -12.44 -6.80
CA TYR A 177 -2.68 -11.00 -7.09
C TYR A 177 -2.05 -10.66 -8.45
N GLY A 178 -1.67 -11.68 -9.22
CA GLY A 178 -1.09 -11.51 -10.55
C GLY A 178 0.28 -10.85 -10.57
N LEU A 179 1.06 -10.95 -9.48
CA LEU A 179 2.46 -10.52 -9.46
C LEU A 179 3.31 -11.45 -10.34
N LYS A 180 4.25 -10.89 -11.10
CA LYS A 180 5.28 -11.62 -11.83
C LYS A 180 6.62 -11.26 -11.21
N LEU A 181 7.41 -12.28 -10.89
CA LEU A 181 8.70 -12.15 -10.24
C LEU A 181 9.74 -12.93 -11.02
N TYR A 182 10.85 -12.26 -11.37
CA TYR A 182 12.01 -12.90 -11.95
C TYR A 182 13.27 -12.58 -11.13
N SER A 183 14.00 -13.63 -10.76
CA SER A 183 15.27 -13.54 -10.05
C SER A 183 16.33 -14.33 -10.82
N SER A 184 17.42 -13.69 -11.20
CA SER A 184 18.64 -14.35 -11.68
C SER A 184 19.76 -13.98 -10.73
N HIS A 185 20.67 -14.93 -10.39
CA HIS A 185 21.78 -14.92 -9.39
C HIS A 185 22.50 -13.57 -9.12
N SER A 186 21.76 -12.53 -8.82
CA SER A 186 22.15 -11.14 -8.71
C SER A 186 21.44 -10.56 -7.51
N ARG A 187 21.94 -9.44 -7.00
CA ARG A 187 21.35 -8.80 -5.82
C ARG A 187 19.99 -8.22 -6.17
N GLY A 188 18.92 -8.81 -5.62
CA GLY A 188 17.54 -8.40 -5.83
C GLY A 188 16.82 -9.20 -6.92
N PHE A 189 15.62 -8.77 -7.27
CA PHE A 189 14.77 -9.40 -8.28
C PHE A 189 13.88 -8.35 -8.96
N TYR A 190 13.39 -8.69 -10.15
CA TYR A 190 12.49 -7.86 -10.94
C TYR A 190 11.04 -8.25 -10.66
N LEU A 191 10.18 -7.24 -10.55
CA LEU A 191 8.74 -7.40 -10.30
C LEU A 191 7.92 -6.62 -11.33
N SER A 192 6.76 -7.16 -11.70
CA SER A 192 5.74 -6.48 -12.49
C SER A 192 4.35 -7.05 -12.26
N PHE A 193 3.31 -6.23 -12.47
CA PHE A 193 1.93 -6.71 -12.60
C PHE A 193 1.47 -6.79 -14.05
N SER A 194 2.13 -6.08 -14.98
CA SER A 194 1.73 -5.94 -16.39
C SER A 194 2.59 -6.72 -17.38
N LYS A 195 3.87 -6.97 -17.06
CA LYS A 195 4.80 -7.74 -17.90
C LYS A 195 4.70 -9.24 -17.66
N THR A 196 5.10 -10.01 -18.66
CA THR A 196 5.27 -11.47 -18.56
C THR A 196 6.59 -11.83 -17.86
N ILE A 197 6.76 -13.11 -17.51
CA ILE A 197 8.03 -13.61 -16.96
C ILE A 197 9.16 -13.53 -18.00
N ASP A 198 8.85 -13.78 -19.27
CA ASP A 198 9.81 -13.71 -20.37
C ASP A 198 10.33 -12.29 -20.57
N ASP A 199 9.44 -11.29 -20.52
CA ASP A 199 9.82 -9.87 -20.56
C ASP A 199 10.82 -9.54 -19.44
N LEU A 200 10.57 -10.02 -18.21
CA LEU A 200 11.46 -9.76 -17.07
C LEU A 200 12.80 -10.48 -17.21
N THR A 201 12.83 -11.63 -17.88
CA THR A 201 14.05 -12.40 -18.17
C THR A 201 14.94 -11.64 -19.15
N VAL A 202 14.36 -11.11 -20.23
CA VAL A 202 15.06 -10.26 -21.22
C VAL A 202 15.65 -9.03 -20.54
N ILE A 203 14.83 -8.29 -19.79
CA ILE A 203 15.25 -7.09 -19.04
C ILE A 203 16.42 -7.41 -18.10
N SER A 204 16.36 -8.52 -17.38
CA SER A 204 17.42 -8.91 -16.46
C SER A 204 18.72 -9.27 -17.16
N THR A 205 18.66 -9.72 -18.42
CA THR A 205 19.83 -10.12 -19.20
C THR A 205 20.50 -8.89 -19.79
N GLU A 206 19.73 -7.98 -20.38
CA GLU A 206 20.22 -6.70 -20.91
C GLU A 206 20.89 -5.85 -19.83
N SER A 207 20.31 -5.79 -18.62
CA SER A 207 20.87 -5.03 -17.49
C SER A 207 22.20 -5.56 -16.96
N LYS A 208 22.66 -6.75 -17.40
CA LYS A 208 23.97 -7.31 -17.05
C LYS A 208 25.04 -6.98 -18.08
N LEU A 209 24.63 -6.59 -19.29
CA LEU A 209 25.51 -6.27 -20.41
C LEU A 209 25.88 -4.77 -20.46
N SER A 210 25.12 -3.92 -19.77
CA SER A 210 25.37 -2.50 -19.53
C SER A 210 26.27 -2.27 -18.32
#